data_AF-A0A1M3E6U6-F1
#
_entry.id   AF-A0A1M3E6U6-F1
#
_cell.length_a   1.000
_cell.length_b   1.000
_cell.length_c   1.000
_cell.angle_alpha   90.00
_cell.angle_beta   90.00
_cell.angle_gamma   90.00
#
_symmetry.space_group_name_H-M   'P 1'
#
loop_
_entity.id
_entity.type
_entity.pdbx_description
1 polymer ?
#
loop_
_entity_poly.entity_id
_entity_poly.type
_entity_poly.pdbx_seq_one_letter_code
_entity_poly.pdbx_strand_id
1 'polypeptide(L)'
;MLLLPKATTAQTYQIVENNVRLAFEGTWQEKEKQFINTIKIHFEPGEDDAIFTDVGNGVAPSKTFKVSLKGNRLVLPVFRNQNDYLEMEVKKWKLYLRTMPGQWDSNGMLIRLDIAHREQKIFIRIEK
;
A
#
# COMPACT_ATOMS: atom_id res chain seq x y z
N MET A 1 -30.41 21.23 41.92
CA MET A 1 -29.03 21.26 41.40
C MET A 1 -28.98 20.31 40.20
N LEU A 2 -28.99 20.85 38.98
CA LEU A 2 -29.04 20.07 37.73
C LEU A 2 -27.61 19.83 37.24
N LEU A 3 -27.17 18.57 37.21
CA LEU A 3 -25.90 18.17 36.61
C LEU A 3 -26.10 18.03 35.10
N LEU A 4 -25.56 18.96 34.33
CA LEU A 4 -25.47 18.81 32.87
C LEU A 4 -24.36 17.81 32.54
N PRO A 5 -24.59 16.83 31.65
CA PRO A 5 -23.54 15.94 31.20
C PRO A 5 -22.58 16.73 30.30
N LYS A 6 -21.28 16.69 30.63
CA LYS A 6 -20.23 17.13 29.72
C LYS A 6 -20.20 16.16 28.54
N ALA A 7 -20.75 16.57 27.41
CA ALA A 7 -20.54 15.88 26.15
C ALA A 7 -19.06 16.06 25.77
N THR A 8 -18.25 15.05 26.07
CA THR A 8 -16.93 14.89 25.44
C THR A 8 -17.19 14.39 24.03
N THR A 9 -17.14 15.29 23.04
CA THR A 9 -16.99 14.87 21.65
C THR A 9 -15.56 14.37 21.46
N ALA A 10 -15.39 13.06 21.38
CA ALA A 10 -14.15 12.45 20.92
C ALA A 10 -13.91 12.87 19.45
N GLN A 11 -12.67 13.23 19.12
CA GLN A 11 -12.26 13.58 17.76
C GLN A 11 -12.50 12.37 16.84
N THR A 12 -13.56 12.45 16.03
CA THR A 12 -14.00 11.37 15.15
C THR A 12 -13.14 11.29 13.90
N TYR A 13 -12.23 10.31 13.88
CA TYR A 13 -11.68 9.58 12.72
C TYR A 13 -10.83 10.30 11.64
N GLN A 14 -10.96 11.61 11.41
CA GLN A 14 -10.26 12.27 10.28
C GLN A 14 -8.74 12.45 10.45
N ILE A 15 -8.23 12.53 11.68
CA ILE A 15 -6.80 12.79 11.92
C ILE A 15 -5.95 11.55 11.64
N VAL A 16 -6.48 10.35 11.92
CA VAL A 16 -5.73 9.09 11.75
C VAL A 16 -5.61 8.74 10.26
N GLU A 17 -6.68 8.90 9.48
CA GLU A 17 -6.66 8.64 8.03
C GLU A 17 -5.73 9.59 7.27
N ASN A 18 -5.76 10.89 7.59
CA ASN A 18 -4.81 11.86 7.00
C ASN A 18 -3.36 11.51 7.34
N ASN A 19 -3.08 11.06 8.57
CA ASN A 19 -1.74 10.64 8.96
C ASN A 19 -1.28 9.40 8.20
N VAL A 20 -2.18 8.45 7.90
CA VAL A 20 -1.84 7.25 7.12
C VAL A 20 -1.55 7.62 5.67
N ARG A 21 -2.39 8.43 5.02
CA ARG A 21 -2.16 8.89 3.64
C ARG A 21 -0.80 9.57 3.50
N LEU A 22 -0.50 10.53 4.39
CA LEU A 22 0.79 11.23 4.46
C LEU A 22 1.98 10.29 4.74
N ALA A 23 1.76 9.21 5.50
CA ALA A 23 2.78 8.20 5.76
C ALA A 23 3.14 7.37 4.53
N PHE A 24 2.25 7.24 3.55
CA PHE A 24 2.52 6.54 2.29
C PHE A 24 2.98 7.45 1.17
N GLU A 25 2.42 8.66 1.07
CA GLU A 25 2.69 9.65 0.03
C GLU A 25 4.20 9.90 -0.14
N GLY A 26 4.68 9.86 -1.38
CA GLY A 26 6.05 10.20 -1.73
C GLY A 26 6.76 9.18 -2.61
N THR A 27 8.09 9.32 -2.67
CA THR A 27 8.97 8.42 -3.43
C THR A 27 9.78 7.55 -2.48
N TRP A 28 9.87 6.27 -2.80
CA TRP A 28 10.53 5.27 -1.98
C TRP A 28 11.53 4.49 -2.81
N GLN A 29 12.66 4.14 -2.21
CA GLN A 29 13.73 3.41 -2.88
C GLN A 29 14.17 2.18 -2.07
N GLU A 30 14.41 1.10 -2.79
CA GLU A 30 15.06 -0.11 -2.31
C GLU A 30 16.39 -0.22 -3.05
N LYS A 31 17.49 -0.19 -2.29
CA LYS A 31 18.84 -0.33 -2.85
C LYS A 31 19.25 -1.79 -2.77
N GLU A 32 19.29 -2.44 -3.93
CA GLU A 32 19.93 -3.73 -4.10
C GLU A 32 21.38 -3.54 -4.58
N LYS A 33 22.20 -4.61 -4.55
CA LYS A 33 23.64 -4.53 -4.83
C LYS A 33 23.97 -3.89 -6.18
N GLN A 34 23.13 -4.12 -7.20
CA GLN A 34 23.39 -3.73 -8.59
C GLN A 34 22.36 -2.77 -9.17
N PHE A 35 21.26 -2.50 -8.45
CA PHE A 35 20.19 -1.64 -8.95
C PHE A 35 19.45 -0.97 -7.79
N ILE A 36 18.82 0.15 -8.12
CA ILE A 36 17.91 0.86 -7.23
C ILE A 36 16.52 0.68 -7.79
N ASN A 37 15.65 0.06 -7.01
CA ASN A 37 14.24 -0.02 -7.34
C ASN A 37 13.53 1.20 -6.75
N THR A 38 12.78 1.93 -7.56
CA THR A 38 12.05 3.13 -7.14
C THR A 38 10.56 2.93 -7.30
N ILE A 39 9.80 3.29 -6.27
CA ILE A 39 8.34 3.34 -6.34
C ILE A 39 7.81 4.70 -5.90
N LYS A 40 6.65 5.09 -6.43
CA LYS A 40 5.96 6.33 -6.09
C LYS A 40 4.53 6.01 -5.66
N ILE A 41 4.07 6.70 -4.63
CA ILE A 41 2.70 6.59 -4.12
C ILE A 41 2.12 8.00 -4.04
N HIS A 42 0.95 8.17 -4.67
CA HIS A 42 0.20 9.42 -4.67
C HIS A 42 -1.29 9.17 -4.40
N PHE A 43 -1.91 9.93 -3.51
CA PHE A 43 -3.36 9.91 -3.31
C PHE A 43 -4.07 10.99 -4.14
N GLU A 44 -5.15 10.60 -4.82
CA GLU A 44 -6.02 11.57 -5.49
C GLU A 44 -6.91 12.29 -4.47
N PRO A 45 -7.19 13.60 -4.64
CA PRO A 45 -8.04 14.34 -3.71
C PRO A 45 -9.45 13.75 -3.60
N GLY A 46 -9.89 13.48 -2.37
CA GLY A 46 -11.25 12.99 -2.10
C GLY A 46 -11.45 11.48 -2.28
N GLU A 47 -10.44 10.75 -2.76
CA GLU A 47 -10.49 9.30 -2.97
C GLU A 47 -9.76 8.56 -1.84
N ASP A 48 -10.19 7.34 -1.52
CA ASP A 48 -9.48 6.40 -0.63
C ASP A 48 -8.46 5.54 -1.38
N ASP A 49 -8.39 5.70 -2.70
CA ASP A 49 -7.43 5.01 -3.54
C ASP A 49 -6.14 5.83 -3.71
N ALA A 50 -5.01 5.14 -3.81
CA ALA A 50 -3.74 5.69 -4.20
C ALA A 50 -3.29 5.15 -5.57
N ILE A 51 -2.56 5.97 -6.29
CA ILE A 51 -1.80 5.61 -7.46
C ILE A 51 -0.44 5.09 -6.99
N PHE A 52 -0.20 3.80 -7.20
CA PHE A 52 1.08 3.14 -6.97
C PHE A 52 1.79 2.96 -8.30
N THR A 53 2.97 3.57 -8.46
CA THR A 53 3.81 3.42 -9.64
C THR A 53 5.11 2.73 -9.27
N ASP A 54 5.31 1.53 -9.83
CA ASP A 54 6.58 0.84 -9.86
C ASP A 54 7.42 1.37 -11.02
N VAL A 55 8.42 2.20 -10.72
CA VAL A 55 9.34 2.77 -11.72
C VAL A 55 10.44 1.75 -12.08
N GLY A 56 10.65 0.75 -11.25
CA GLY A 56 11.75 -0.20 -11.41
C GLY A 56 13.12 0.47 -11.30
N ASN A 57 14.07 -0.09 -12.04
CA ASN A 57 15.45 0.38 -12.15
C ASN A 57 15.73 1.20 -13.43
N GLY A 58 14.68 1.60 -14.16
CA GLY A 58 14.79 2.33 -15.43
C GLY A 58 15.06 1.46 -16.67
N VAL A 59 15.18 0.13 -16.54
CA VAL A 59 15.36 -0.78 -17.69
C VAL A 59 14.01 -1.18 -18.31
N ALA A 60 12.99 -1.40 -17.47
CA ALA A 60 11.64 -1.74 -17.90
C ALA A 60 10.71 -0.51 -17.79
N PRO A 61 9.65 -0.42 -18.63
CA PRO A 61 8.65 0.62 -18.48
C PRO A 61 7.97 0.53 -17.11
N SER A 62 7.70 1.69 -16.52
CA SER A 62 7.02 1.76 -15.23
C SER A 62 5.62 1.17 -15.29
N LYS A 63 5.21 0.45 -14.25
CA LYS A 63 3.84 -0.07 -14.10
C LYS A 63 3.09 0.75 -13.07
N THR A 64 1.84 1.09 -13.35
CA THR A 64 1.00 1.87 -12.44
C THR A 64 -0.27 1.10 -12.12
N PHE A 65 -0.66 1.12 -10.84
CA PHE A 65 -1.82 0.42 -10.30
C PHE A 65 -2.62 1.36 -9.40
N LYS A 66 -3.94 1.20 -9.39
CA LYS A 66 -4.80 1.80 -8.38
C LYS A 66 -4.88 0.84 -7.19
N VAL A 67 -4.50 1.31 -6.00
CA VAL A 67 -4.50 0.53 -4.77
C VAL A 67 -5.40 1.19 -3.74
N SER A 68 -6.21 0.41 -3.04
CA SER A 68 -7.17 0.95 -2.09
C SER A 68 -6.61 1.00 -0.67
N LEU A 69 -6.87 2.09 0.05
CA LEU A 69 -6.56 2.20 1.47
C LEU A 69 -7.57 1.36 2.28
N LYS A 70 -7.07 0.36 3.01
CA LYS A 70 -7.84 -0.48 3.92
C LYS A 70 -7.23 -0.42 5.31
N GLY A 71 -7.78 0.45 6.16
CA GLY A 71 -7.20 0.74 7.47
C GLY A 71 -5.84 1.41 7.34
N ASN A 72 -4.77 0.72 7.76
CA ASN A 72 -3.40 1.23 7.70
C ASN A 72 -2.57 0.66 6.52
N ARG A 73 -3.22 0.04 5.54
CA ARG A 73 -2.55 -0.64 4.42
C ARG A 73 -3.10 -0.21 3.08
N LEU A 74 -2.22 -0.10 2.10
CA LEU A 74 -2.64 -0.02 0.69
C LEU A 74 -2.66 -1.43 0.10
N VAL A 75 -3.74 -1.75 -0.62
CA VAL A 75 -4.00 -3.11 -1.11
C VAL A 75 -4.36 -3.09 -2.60
N LEU A 76 -3.68 -3.94 -3.37
CA LEU A 76 -4.08 -4.36 -4.72
C LEU A 76 -4.62 -5.80 -4.64
N PRO A 77 -5.91 -6.05 -4.92
CA PRO A 77 -6.43 -7.41 -4.95
C PRO A 77 -5.78 -8.21 -6.09
N VAL A 78 -5.72 -9.52 -5.93
CA VAL A 78 -5.19 -10.44 -6.93
C VAL A 78 -6.17 -10.60 -8.09
N PHE A 79 -5.66 -10.57 -9.32
CA PHE A 79 -6.44 -10.84 -10.52
C PHE A 79 -5.71 -11.84 -11.42
N ARG A 80 -6.43 -12.89 -11.83
CA ARG A 80 -5.86 -14.00 -12.59
C ARG A 80 -5.21 -13.50 -13.89
N ASN A 81 -3.99 -13.95 -14.14
CA ASN A 81 -3.18 -13.58 -15.31
C ASN A 81 -2.88 -12.07 -15.45
N GLN A 82 -3.15 -11.26 -14.43
CA GLN A 82 -2.91 -9.81 -14.45
C GLN A 82 -1.90 -9.40 -13.40
N ASN A 83 -2.14 -9.77 -12.13
CA ASN A 83 -1.27 -9.42 -11.03
C ASN A 83 -1.46 -10.35 -9.82
N ASP A 84 -0.39 -10.44 -9.04
CA ASP A 84 -0.43 -11.00 -7.69
C ASP A 84 -1.11 -10.05 -6.70
N TYR A 85 -1.54 -10.59 -5.57
CA TYR A 85 -1.96 -9.73 -4.46
C TYR A 85 -0.78 -8.88 -4.02
N LEU A 86 -1.02 -7.59 -3.80
CA LEU A 86 -0.01 -6.68 -3.26
C LEU A 86 -0.58 -5.95 -2.05
N GLU A 87 0.24 -5.89 -1.00
CA GLU A 87 -0.06 -5.16 0.23
C GLU A 87 1.14 -4.29 0.61
N MET A 88 0.87 -3.05 0.97
CA MET A 88 1.88 -2.12 1.47
C MET A 88 1.52 -1.62 2.85
N GLU A 89 2.54 -1.50 3.70
CA GLU A 89 2.40 -1.01 5.07
C GLU A 89 3.60 -0.17 5.47
N VAL A 90 3.36 1.02 6.03
CA VAL A 90 4.43 1.88 6.53
C VAL A 90 4.64 1.63 8.02
N LYS A 91 5.84 1.22 8.40
CA LYS A 91 6.25 1.05 9.81
C LYS A 91 7.61 1.68 10.03
N LYS A 92 7.72 2.52 11.08
CA LYS A 92 8.99 3.14 11.49
C LYS A 92 9.75 3.75 10.30
N TRP A 93 9.05 4.56 9.48
CA TRP A 93 9.61 5.25 8.30
C TRP A 93 10.09 4.35 7.15
N LYS A 94 9.74 3.08 7.17
CA LYS A 94 9.99 2.13 6.08
C LYS A 94 8.69 1.66 5.47
N LEU A 95 8.68 1.52 4.16
CA LEU A 95 7.56 0.96 3.42
C LEU A 95 7.84 -0.51 3.15
N TYR A 96 7.00 -1.37 3.73
CA TYR A 96 7.03 -2.81 3.51
C TYR A 96 6.04 -3.13 2.40
N LEU A 97 6.55 -3.59 1.27
CA LEU A 97 5.74 -4.07 0.15
C LEU A 97 5.78 -5.60 0.16
N ARG A 98 4.62 -6.24 0.15
CA ARG A 98 4.46 -7.69 0.14
C ARG A 98 3.65 -8.09 -1.08
N THR A 99 4.12 -9.12 -1.78
CA THR A 99 3.38 -9.74 -2.90
C THR A 99 3.08 -11.19 -2.57
N MET A 100 1.89 -11.66 -2.96
CA MET A 100 1.44 -13.04 -2.73
C MET A 100 0.71 -13.55 -3.97
N PRO A 101 1.20 -14.63 -4.61
CA PRO A 101 0.52 -15.22 -5.75
C PRO A 101 -0.87 -15.74 -5.39
N GLY A 102 -1.80 -15.69 -6.34
CA GLY A 102 -3.11 -16.35 -6.20
C GLY A 102 -3.03 -17.82 -6.60
N GLN A 103 -3.60 -18.72 -5.80
CA GLN A 103 -3.88 -20.10 -6.19
C GLN A 103 -5.31 -20.18 -6.72
N TRP A 104 -5.45 -20.66 -7.96
CA TRP A 104 -6.71 -20.71 -8.68
C TRP A 104 -7.14 -22.16 -8.88
N ASP A 105 -8.43 -22.42 -8.88
CA ASP A 105 -8.95 -23.71 -9.30
C ASP A 105 -8.96 -23.85 -10.83
N SER A 106 -9.38 -25.03 -11.32
CA SER A 106 -9.51 -25.30 -12.75
C SER A 106 -10.53 -24.41 -13.46
N ASN A 107 -11.50 -23.86 -12.72
CA ASN A 107 -12.54 -22.97 -13.24
C ASN A 107 -12.10 -21.49 -13.24
N GLY A 108 -10.90 -21.21 -12.74
CA GLY A 108 -10.36 -19.85 -12.65
C GLY A 108 -10.86 -19.06 -11.44
N MET A 109 -11.48 -19.70 -10.45
CA MET A 109 -11.87 -19.08 -9.19
C MET A 109 -10.68 -19.07 -8.22
N LEU A 110 -10.53 -17.98 -7.46
CA LEU A 110 -9.48 -17.87 -6.45
C LEU A 110 -9.79 -18.84 -5.29
N ILE A 111 -8.89 -19.78 -5.04
CA ILE A 111 -8.97 -20.68 -3.87
C ILE A 111 -8.43 -19.95 -2.64
N ARG A 112 -7.21 -19.40 -2.75
CA ARG A 112 -6.51 -18.69 -1.68
C ARG A 112 -5.27 -17.96 -2.21
N LEU A 113 -4.67 -17.14 -1.35
CA LEU A 113 -3.33 -16.60 -1.59
C LEU A 113 -2.26 -17.65 -1.19
N ASP A 114 -1.19 -17.71 -1.96
CA ASP A 114 -0.03 -18.54 -1.68
C ASP A 114 0.92 -17.83 -0.71
N ILE A 115 0.60 -17.94 0.58
CA ILE A 115 1.38 -17.29 1.64
C ILE A 115 2.79 -17.88 1.76
N ALA A 116 3.00 -19.14 1.33
CA ALA A 116 4.30 -19.80 1.38
C ALA A 116 5.30 -19.14 0.42
N HIS A 117 4.82 -18.62 -0.71
CA HIS A 117 5.61 -17.90 -1.71
C HIS A 117 5.48 -16.38 -1.60
N ARG A 118 5.17 -15.86 -0.41
CA ARG A 118 5.14 -14.43 -0.16
C ARG A 118 6.54 -13.83 -0.29
N GLU A 119 6.67 -12.83 -1.15
CA GLU A 119 7.86 -11.98 -1.21
C GLU A 119 7.66 -10.70 -0.41
N GLN A 120 8.75 -10.14 0.11
CA GLN A 120 8.72 -8.85 0.80
C GLN A 120 9.92 -7.99 0.41
N LYS A 121 9.63 -6.74 0.05
CA LYS A 121 10.59 -5.69 -0.25
C LYS A 121 10.46 -4.56 0.76
N ILE A 122 11.58 -3.94 1.11
CA ILE A 122 11.60 -2.87 2.12
C ILE A 122 12.23 -1.63 1.48
N PHE A 123 11.41 -0.59 1.36
CA PHE A 123 11.82 0.68 0.78
C PHE A 123 12.02 1.73 1.86
N ILE A 124 12.97 2.63 1.62
CA ILE A 124 13.23 3.82 2.43
C ILE A 124 12.71 5.04 1.67
N ARG A 125 12.05 5.95 2.38
CA ARG A 125 11.57 7.20 1.80
C ARG A 125 12.78 8.05 1.40
N ILE A 126 12.75 8.60 0.19
CA ILE A 126 13.71 9.63 -0.19
C ILE A 126 13.04 10.99 -0.01
N GLU A 127 13.72 11.87 0.72
CA GLU A 127 13.35 13.28 0.77
C GLU A 127 13.89 13.96 -0.50
N LYS A 128 13.10 14.86 -1.08
CA LYS A 128 13.54 15.68 -2.22
C LYS A 128 14.42 16.83 -1.74
#